data_AF-A0A945DVG3-F1
#
_entry.id   AF-A0A945DVG3-F1
#
_cell.length_a   1.000
_cell.length_b   1.000
_cell.length_c   1.000
_cell.angle_alpha   90.00
_cell.angle_beta   90.00
_cell.angle_gamma   90.00
#
_symmetry.space_group_name_H-M   'P 1'
#
loop_
_entity.id
_entity.type
_entity.pdbx_description
1 polymer ?
#
loop_
_entity_poly.entity_id
_entity_poly.type
_entity_poly.pdbx_seq_one_letter_code
_entity_poly.pdbx_strand_id
1 'polypeptide(L)'
;MYDNEFLVEADKDAITLPEILGKLDAAIWTELKAPDKGKHTARKPLISSLRRNLQREHLERLVSLSMPGSWRGASSRPLANLASQQLRSLAKRIDVAQKTEGVTLDPYTAAHLSEAGELIKKTLDAGIIYGSTKL
;
A
#
# COMPACT_ATOMS: atom_id res chain seq x y z
N MET A 1 -13.20 -12.11 -8.21
CA MET A 1 -11.96 -12.72 -8.72
C MET A 1 -11.73 -13.92 -7.81
N TYR A 2 -11.97 -15.11 -8.35
CA TYR A 2 -11.91 -16.36 -7.61
C TYR A 2 -10.46 -16.63 -7.19
N ASP A 3 -10.32 -17.49 -6.19
CA ASP A 3 -9.06 -18.07 -5.71
C ASP A 3 -8.46 -18.92 -6.86
N ASN A 4 -7.96 -18.26 -7.91
CA ASN A 4 -7.48 -18.92 -9.12
C ASN A 4 -6.30 -19.87 -8.83
N GLU A 5 -5.65 -19.70 -7.68
CA GLU A 5 -4.61 -20.59 -7.14
C GLU A 5 -5.15 -21.98 -6.78
N PHE A 6 -6.45 -22.14 -6.53
CA PHE A 6 -7.10 -23.44 -6.28
C PHE A 6 -7.64 -24.11 -7.55
N LEU A 7 -7.66 -23.41 -8.68
CA LEU A 7 -8.13 -23.94 -9.96
C LEU A 7 -6.99 -24.45 -10.86
N VAL A 8 -5.75 -24.29 -10.40
CA VAL A 8 -4.53 -24.70 -11.11
C VAL A 8 -3.80 -25.68 -10.20
N GLU A 9 -3.33 -26.80 -10.75
CA GLU A 9 -2.49 -27.75 -10.01
C GLU A 9 -1.25 -27.02 -9.49
N ALA A 10 -0.81 -27.32 -8.26
CA ALA A 10 0.23 -26.56 -7.54
C ALA A 10 1.58 -26.45 -8.29
N ASP A 11 1.76 -27.30 -9.30
CA ASP A 11 2.91 -27.51 -10.16
C ASP A 11 2.79 -26.84 -11.55
N LYS A 12 1.70 -26.11 -11.83
CA LYS A 12 1.55 -25.28 -13.04
C LYS A 12 1.70 -23.80 -12.71
N ASP A 13 2.48 -23.09 -13.53
CA ASP A 13 2.74 -21.66 -13.38
C ASP A 13 1.44 -20.86 -13.53
N ALA A 14 1.00 -20.24 -12.43
CA ALA A 14 -0.16 -19.38 -12.36
C ALA A 14 0.20 -18.12 -11.60
N ILE A 15 -0.17 -16.97 -12.17
CA ILE A 15 0.02 -15.69 -11.50
C ILE A 15 -0.85 -15.67 -10.24
N THR A 16 -0.21 -15.50 -9.10
CA THR A 16 -0.83 -15.49 -7.78
C THR A 16 -1.29 -14.07 -7.39
N LEU A 17 -2.27 -13.97 -6.48
CA LEU A 17 -2.70 -12.66 -5.96
C LEU A 17 -1.57 -11.92 -5.24
N PRO A 18 -0.74 -12.57 -4.38
CA PRO A 18 0.44 -11.95 -3.79
C PRO A 18 1.41 -11.37 -4.82
N GLU A 19 1.65 -12.05 -5.94
CA GLU A 19 2.55 -11.56 -6.98
C GLU A 19 2.00 -10.31 -7.68
N ILE A 20 0.71 -10.29 -8.02
CA ILE A 20 0.06 -9.13 -8.64
C ILE A 20 0.16 -7.93 -7.69
N LEU A 21 -0.27 -8.12 -6.45
CA LEU A 21 -0.25 -7.08 -5.43
C LEU A 21 1.18 -6.58 -5.18
N GLY A 22 2.17 -7.48 -5.13
CA GLY A 22 3.57 -7.13 -4.94
C GLY A 22 4.17 -6.36 -6.12
N LYS A 23 3.88 -6.77 -7.36
CA LYS A 23 4.35 -6.08 -8.58
C LYS A 23 3.75 -4.68 -8.71
N LEU A 24 2.44 -4.53 -8.45
CA LEU A 24 1.78 -3.23 -8.45
C LEU A 24 2.38 -2.29 -7.41
N ASP A 25 2.51 -2.76 -6.17
CA ASP A 25 3.11 -1.98 -5.09
C ASP A 25 4.54 -1.51 -5.44
N ALA A 26 5.38 -2.43 -5.93
CA ALA A 26 6.75 -2.10 -6.31
C ALA A 26 6.85 -1.08 -7.45
N ALA A 27 5.95 -1.14 -8.44
CA ALA A 27 5.92 -0.21 -9.58
C ALA A 27 5.35 1.17 -9.23
N ILE A 28 4.41 1.23 -8.28
CA ILE A 28 3.70 2.46 -7.91
C ILE A 28 4.48 3.26 -6.86
N TRP A 29 5.27 2.60 -6.00
CA TRP A 29 6.01 3.23 -4.91
C TRP A 29 7.53 3.26 -5.13
N THR A 30 7.98 3.36 -6.37
CA THR A 30 9.41 3.36 -6.73
C THR A 30 10.21 4.46 -6.02
N GLU A 31 9.58 5.62 -5.80
CA GLU A 31 10.18 6.78 -5.13
C GLU A 31 10.57 6.49 -3.67
N LEU A 32 9.95 5.49 -3.03
CA LEU A 32 10.29 5.10 -1.65
C LEU A 32 11.45 4.10 -1.59
N LYS A 33 11.80 3.44 -2.70
CA LYS A 33 12.83 2.38 -2.72
C LYS A 33 14.24 2.97 -2.70
N ALA A 34 14.46 4.02 -3.47
CA ALA A 34 15.72 4.72 -3.59
C ALA A 34 15.42 6.19 -3.91
N PRO A 35 15.00 7.00 -2.91
CA PRO A 35 14.67 8.39 -3.15
C PRO A 35 15.89 9.16 -3.64
N ASP A 36 15.69 10.01 -4.64
CA ASP A 36 16.73 10.87 -5.17
C ASP A 36 17.29 11.76 -4.05
N LYS A 37 18.61 11.73 -3.87
CA LYS A 37 19.29 12.52 -2.83
C LYS A 37 19.25 14.01 -3.15
N GLY A 38 19.37 14.81 -2.09
CA GLY A 38 19.46 16.26 -2.16
C GLY A 38 18.16 16.96 -1.79
N LYS A 39 18.07 18.24 -2.18
CA LYS A 39 16.99 19.12 -1.80
C LYS A 39 15.90 19.17 -2.86
N HIS A 40 14.71 18.69 -2.49
CA HIS A 40 13.51 18.82 -3.29
C HIS A 40 12.78 20.12 -2.97
N THR A 41 12.03 20.65 -3.94
CA THR A 41 11.28 21.90 -3.80
C THR A 41 9.89 21.76 -4.39
N ALA A 42 8.98 22.70 -4.09
CA ALA A 42 7.64 22.68 -4.68
C ALA A 42 7.63 22.64 -6.23
N ARG A 43 8.66 23.18 -6.89
CA ARG A 43 8.80 23.17 -8.36
C ARG A 43 9.57 21.97 -8.91
N LYS A 44 10.26 21.23 -8.04
CA LYS A 44 11.01 20.00 -8.35
C LYS A 44 10.78 19.03 -7.19
N PRO A 45 9.57 18.48 -7.06
CA PRO A 45 9.21 17.64 -5.93
C PRO A 45 9.83 16.24 -6.07
N LEU A 46 10.09 15.56 -4.96
CA LEU A 46 10.59 14.18 -4.98
C LEU A 46 9.57 13.24 -5.62
N ILE A 47 8.29 13.41 -5.26
CA ILE A 47 7.19 12.67 -5.86
C ILE A 47 6.35 13.68 -6.64
N SER A 48 6.25 13.52 -7.96
CA SER A 48 5.44 14.41 -8.80
C SER A 48 3.94 14.30 -8.50
N SER A 49 3.15 15.29 -8.89
CA SER A 49 1.68 15.27 -8.69
C SER A 49 1.01 14.04 -9.31
N LEU A 50 1.41 13.67 -10.54
CA LEU A 50 0.91 12.49 -11.23
C LEU A 50 1.21 11.21 -10.44
N ARG A 51 2.42 11.09 -9.89
CA ARG A 51 2.84 9.93 -9.10
C ARG A 51 2.13 9.85 -7.76
N ARG A 52 1.93 10.99 -7.08
CA ARG A 52 1.13 11.05 -5.84
C ARG A 52 -0.32 10.62 -6.07
N ASN A 53 -0.93 11.02 -7.19
CA ASN A 53 -2.28 10.57 -7.53
C ASN A 53 -2.34 9.05 -7.74
N LEU A 54 -1.42 8.48 -8.51
CA LEU A 54 -1.35 7.02 -8.72
C LEU A 54 -1.16 6.25 -7.40
N GLN A 55 -0.28 6.76 -6.53
CA GLN A 55 -0.03 6.20 -5.21
C GLN A 55 -1.28 6.25 -4.31
N ARG A 56 -2.04 7.35 -4.38
CA ARG A 56 -3.30 7.50 -3.66
C ARG A 56 -4.36 6.48 -4.12
N GLU A 57 -4.58 6.36 -5.42
CA GLU A 57 -5.51 5.36 -5.99
C GLU A 57 -5.17 3.94 -5.53
N HIS A 58 -3.88 3.59 -5.55
CA HIS A 58 -3.42 2.30 -5.06
C HIS A 58 -3.66 2.13 -3.56
N LEU A 59 -3.36 3.15 -2.75
CA LEU A 59 -3.58 3.12 -1.31
C LEU A 59 -5.07 2.94 -0.99
N GLU A 60 -5.96 3.70 -1.63
CA GLU A 60 -7.40 3.59 -1.45
C GLU A 60 -7.92 2.21 -1.84
N ARG A 61 -7.37 1.61 -2.90
CA ARG A 61 -7.69 0.24 -3.29
C ARG A 61 -7.26 -0.76 -2.21
N LEU A 62 -6.05 -0.62 -1.64
CA LEU A 62 -5.60 -1.49 -0.55
C LEU A 62 -6.46 -1.31 0.71
N VAL A 63 -6.84 -0.07 1.04
CA VAL A 63 -7.76 0.21 2.15
C VAL A 63 -9.08 -0.52 1.91
N SER A 64 -9.69 -0.35 0.74
CA SER A 64 -10.95 -1.03 0.39
C SER A 64 -10.85 -2.55 0.48
N LEU A 65 -9.76 -3.14 -0.01
CA LEU A 65 -9.49 -4.58 0.03
C LEU A 65 -9.27 -5.10 1.47
N SER A 66 -8.68 -4.29 2.34
CA SER A 66 -8.37 -4.68 3.72
C SER A 66 -9.57 -4.66 4.66
N MET A 67 -10.62 -3.89 4.33
CA MET A 67 -11.77 -3.70 5.21
C MET A 67 -12.71 -4.91 5.21
N PRO A 68 -13.14 -5.38 6.40
CA PRO A 68 -14.12 -6.46 6.51
C PRO A 68 -15.45 -6.10 5.84
N GLY A 69 -16.04 -7.05 5.10
CA GLY A 69 -17.35 -6.87 4.46
C GLY A 69 -17.34 -6.11 3.13
N SER A 70 -16.20 -5.54 2.71
CA SER A 70 -16.03 -4.95 1.38
C SER A 70 -16.19 -5.96 0.23
N TRP A 71 -15.99 -7.26 0.52
CA TRP A 71 -16.02 -8.34 -0.46
C TRP A 71 -16.81 -9.54 0.07
N ARG A 72 -17.56 -10.20 -0.81
CA ARG A 72 -18.28 -11.45 -0.52
C ARG A 72 -17.54 -12.64 -1.13
N GLY A 73 -17.54 -13.78 -0.44
CA GLY A 73 -16.96 -15.04 -0.92
C GLY A 73 -15.84 -15.60 -0.03
N ALA A 74 -15.46 -16.86 -0.26
CA ALA A 74 -14.49 -17.60 0.57
C ALA A 74 -13.08 -16.99 0.57
N SER A 75 -12.66 -16.35 -0.54
CA SER A 75 -11.35 -15.70 -0.69
C SER A 75 -11.25 -14.30 -0.07
N SER A 76 -12.36 -13.78 0.48
CA SER A 76 -12.40 -12.42 1.06
C SER A 76 -11.46 -12.23 2.25
N ARG A 77 -11.32 -13.25 3.10
CA ARG A 77 -10.44 -13.21 4.28
C ARG A 77 -8.94 -13.26 3.91
N PRO A 78 -8.46 -14.21 3.10
CA PRO A 78 -7.07 -14.21 2.64
C PRO A 78 -6.67 -12.90 1.93
N LEU A 79 -7.52 -12.39 1.05
CA LEU A 79 -7.26 -11.14 0.33
C LEU A 79 -7.18 -9.92 1.28
N ALA A 80 -8.09 -9.84 2.26
CA ALA A 80 -8.06 -8.78 3.27
C ALA A 80 -6.78 -8.86 4.13
N ASN A 81 -6.31 -10.07 4.45
CA ASN A 81 -5.06 -10.28 5.16
C ASN A 81 -3.84 -9.82 4.34
N LEU A 82 -3.78 -10.20 3.05
CA LEU A 82 -2.72 -9.76 2.14
C LEU A 82 -2.69 -8.23 1.99
N ALA A 83 -3.85 -7.61 1.76
CA ALA A 83 -3.96 -6.15 1.67
C ALA A 83 -3.52 -5.47 2.97
N SER A 84 -3.94 -6.00 4.13
CA SER A 84 -3.52 -5.50 5.45
C SER A 84 -2.01 -5.62 5.67
N GLN A 85 -1.39 -6.71 5.20
CA GLN A 85 0.06 -6.87 5.26
C GLN A 85 0.78 -5.85 4.37
N GLN A 86 0.27 -5.58 3.17
CA GLN A 86 0.84 -4.56 2.28
C GLN A 86 0.71 -3.16 2.88
N LEU A 87 -0.42 -2.82 3.48
CA LEU A 87 -0.60 -1.55 4.20
C LEU A 87 0.46 -1.40 5.31
N ARG A 88 0.69 -2.44 6.14
CA ARG A 88 1.74 -2.44 7.17
C ARG A 88 3.14 -2.25 6.60
N SER A 89 3.45 -2.92 5.48
CA SER A 89 4.74 -2.79 4.80
C SER A 89 4.93 -1.39 4.21
N LEU A 90 3.89 -0.83 3.60
CA LEU A 90 3.89 0.53 3.05
C LEU A 90 4.09 1.58 4.15
N ALA A 91 3.40 1.47 5.29
CA ALA A 91 3.60 2.38 6.42
C ALA A 91 5.06 2.43 6.89
N LYS A 92 5.73 1.27 6.97
CA LYS A 92 7.16 1.21 7.33
C LYS A 92 8.04 1.92 6.29
N ARG A 93 7.79 1.71 5.00
CA ARG A 93 8.56 2.37 3.92
C ARG A 93 8.33 3.86 3.87
N ILE A 94 7.09 4.32 4.13
CA ILE A 94 6.75 5.74 4.26
C ILE A 94 7.55 6.37 5.40
N ASP A 95 7.56 5.75 6.59
CA ASP A 95 8.30 6.25 7.75
C ASP A 95 9.81 6.36 7.46
N VAL A 96 10.38 5.35 6.80
CA VAL A 96 11.79 5.35 6.37
C VAL A 96 12.06 6.47 5.36
N ALA A 97 11.21 6.62 4.34
CA ALA A 97 11.38 7.65 3.31
C ALA A 97 11.33 9.08 3.89
N GLN A 98 10.47 9.31 4.90
CA GLN A 98 10.39 10.61 5.58
C GLN A 98 11.62 10.93 6.43
N LYS A 99 12.39 9.92 6.84
CA LYS A 99 13.57 10.03 7.71
C LYS A 99 14.88 9.76 6.98
N THR A 100 14.85 9.60 5.66
CA THR A 100 16.05 9.22 4.89
C THR A 100 17.08 10.34 4.93
N GLU A 101 18.27 10.02 5.45
CA GLU A 101 19.38 10.96 5.51
C GLU A 101 19.82 11.43 4.12
N GLY A 102 20.13 12.71 3.99
CA GLY A 102 20.55 13.31 2.72
C GLY A 102 19.41 13.56 1.73
N VAL A 103 18.15 13.35 2.12
CA VAL A 103 16.95 13.71 1.34
C VAL A 103 16.19 14.81 2.09
N THR A 104 15.99 15.96 1.45
CA THR A 104 15.08 17.00 1.97
C THR A 104 13.80 16.99 1.15
N LEU A 105 12.70 16.55 1.77
CA LEU A 105 11.39 16.50 1.11
C LEU A 105 10.86 17.89 0.80
N ASP A 106 10.22 18.04 -0.35
CA ASP A 106 9.40 19.20 -0.64
C ASP A 106 8.06 19.13 0.14
N PRO A 107 7.35 20.26 0.32
CA PRO A 107 6.10 20.31 1.09
C PRO A 107 5.01 19.37 0.57
N TYR A 108 4.90 19.15 -0.75
CA TYR A 108 3.86 18.29 -1.31
C TYR A 108 4.16 16.82 -1.08
N THR A 109 5.42 16.41 -1.25
CA THR A 109 5.82 15.04 -0.91
C THR A 109 5.66 14.77 0.58
N ALA A 110 6.10 15.69 1.43
CA ALA A 110 5.96 15.54 2.88
C ALA A 110 4.49 15.39 3.32
N ALA A 111 3.61 16.25 2.82
CA ALA A 111 2.18 16.21 3.13
C ALA A 111 1.53 14.89 2.65
N HIS A 112 1.81 14.48 1.41
CA HIS A 112 1.27 13.25 0.85
C HIS A 112 1.69 12.00 1.62
N LEU A 113 2.97 11.89 1.98
CA LEU A 113 3.47 10.76 2.75
C LEU A 113 2.90 10.74 4.17
N SER A 114 2.76 11.91 4.81
CA SER A 114 2.12 12.02 6.13
C SER A 114 0.66 11.58 6.09
N GLU A 115 -0.12 12.08 5.13
CA GLU A 115 -1.53 11.72 4.96
C GLU A 115 -1.70 10.23 4.67
N ALA A 116 -0.87 9.68 3.77
CA ALA A 116 -0.87 8.26 3.46
C ALA A 116 -0.56 7.39 4.70
N GLY A 117 0.45 7.78 5.49
CA GLY A 117 0.79 7.10 6.75
C GLY A 117 -0.35 7.14 7.77
N GLU A 118 -1.00 8.29 7.93
CA GLU A 118 -2.16 8.46 8.83
C GLU A 118 -3.36 7.63 8.39
N LEU A 119 -3.68 7.63 7.09
CA LEU A 119 -4.78 6.83 6.55
C LEU A 119 -4.55 5.35 6.81
N ILE A 120 -3.34 4.83 6.51
CA ILE A 120 -2.97 3.45 6.78
C ILE A 120 -3.17 3.11 8.26
N LYS A 121 -2.67 3.96 9.16
CA LYS A 121 -2.81 3.75 10.60
C LYS A 121 -4.29 3.63 11.01
N LYS A 122 -5.12 4.59 10.60
CA LYS A 122 -6.56 4.60 10.89
C LYS A 122 -7.26 3.35 10.35
N THR A 123 -6.92 2.92 9.14
CA THR A 123 -7.48 1.70 8.53
C THR A 123 -7.12 0.44 9.33
N LEU A 124 -5.85 0.29 9.71
CA LEU A 124 -5.39 -0.89 10.47
C LEU A 124 -6.00 -0.91 11.88
N ASP A 125 -6.12 0.24 12.54
CA ASP A 125 -6.76 0.38 13.85
C ASP A 125 -8.27 0.03 13.76
N ALA A 126 -8.97 0.49 12.73
CA ALA A 126 -10.37 0.16 12.49
C ALA A 126 -10.59 -1.34 12.22
N GLY A 127 -9.68 -1.98 11.50
CA GLY A 127 -9.71 -3.42 11.25
C GLY A 127 -9.60 -4.25 12.53
N ILE A 128 -8.77 -3.81 13.49
CA ILE A 128 -8.63 -4.46 14.81
C ILE A 128 -9.95 -4.37 15.58
N ILE A 129 -10.56 -3.16 15.65
CA ILE A 129 -11.81 -2.93 16.37
C ILE A 129 -12.94 -3.81 15.82
N TYR A 130 -13.09 -3.87 14.49
CA TYR A 130 -14.13 -4.70 13.88
C TYR A 130 -13.90 -6.21 14.10
N GLY A 131 -12.64 -6.66 14.10
CA GLY A 131 -12.27 -8.03 14.41
C GLY A 131 -12.60 -8.44 15.85
N SER A 132 -12.43 -7.54 16.81
CA SER A 132 -12.75 -7.79 18.22
C SER A 132 -14.25 -7.84 18.54
N THR A 133 -15.10 -7.15 17.77
CA THR A 133 -16.57 -7.13 17.99
C THR A 133 -17.28 -8.37 17.44
N LYS A 134 -16.59 -9.24 16.70
CA LYS A 134 -17.14 -10.46 16.08
C LYS A 134 -16.63 -11.77 16.70
N LEU A 135 -15.93 -11.70 17.81
CA LEU A 135 -15.56 -12.84 18.66
C LEU A 135 -16.52 -12.92 19.85
#